data_AF-A0A1A8WEP5-F1
#
_entry.id   AF-A0A1A8WEP5-F1
#
_cell.length_a   1.000
_cell.length_b   1.000
_cell.length_c   1.000
_cell.angle_alpha   90.00
_cell.angle_beta   90.00
_cell.angle_gamma   90.00
#
_symmetry.space_group_name_H-M   'P 1'
#
loop_
_entity.id
_entity.type
_entity.pdbx_description
1 polymer ?
#
loop_
_entity_poly.entity_id
_entity_poly.type
_entity_poly.pdbx_seq_one_letter_code
_entity_poly.pdbx_strand_id
1 'polypeptide(L)'
;MSGTKVDTTLKSLRENYTFQKNPYIQKFYNELESTCDNNISYSCKKEIPNKEEINENVKKFYHKISENQTKLLITGNNFSVFKGELSKRCMYFKYWFYDQVITNEFDNKQMQQLFKLFGDLNNKIEFYITHQRENYDFTDSSDSTWFRCKICYSNLDDIKKLKLSLDYIENYDKTKNTSIISEVICNSEYKDYINEIIELCNSKSGESYQQSKYLCDELDDFKKIHNIKVLFKMHCNAEHESLSGVLQQARFSSFTTNLNVNKTISASLSIVAIFGIFSFLYKLTPFGPWISNHVLRTTKSLFKANEDNTKELPENLLDYVDTNSQRDNHNIGYSAL
;
A
#
# COMPACT_ATOMS: atom_id res chain seq x y z
N MET A 1 8.00 9.73 34.85
CA MET A 1 6.87 9.47 33.93
C MET A 1 7.40 9.71 32.52
N SER A 2 7.80 8.64 31.85
CA SER A 2 8.31 8.67 30.48
C SER A 2 7.11 8.63 29.54
N GLY A 3 6.83 9.73 28.84
CA GLY A 3 5.83 9.73 27.78
C GLY A 3 6.32 8.82 26.65
N THR A 4 5.56 7.77 26.36
CA THR A 4 5.89 6.78 25.32
C THR A 4 5.95 7.49 23.97
N LYS A 5 7.13 7.44 23.37
CA LYS A 5 7.41 8.09 22.09
C LYS A 5 7.10 7.04 21.02
N VAL A 6 5.92 7.13 20.41
CA VAL A 6 5.63 6.42 19.15
C VAL A 6 6.86 6.54 18.26
N ASP A 7 7.30 5.43 17.67
CA ASP A 7 8.50 5.40 16.84
C ASP A 7 8.38 6.37 15.66
N THR A 8 8.89 7.58 15.89
CA THR A 8 8.75 8.70 14.97
C THR A 8 9.52 8.46 13.67
N THR A 9 10.56 7.63 13.72
CA THR A 9 11.41 7.36 12.55
C THR A 9 10.68 6.44 11.58
N LEU A 10 10.19 5.28 12.02
CA LEU A 10 9.50 4.34 11.13
C LEU A 10 8.21 4.95 10.56
N LYS A 11 7.50 5.74 11.37
CA LYS A 11 6.35 6.53 10.90
C LYS A 11 6.75 7.55 9.83
N SER A 12 7.82 8.30 10.05
CA SER A 12 8.34 9.28 9.09
C SER A 12 8.77 8.63 7.78
N LEU A 13 9.45 7.48 7.83
CA LEU A 13 9.84 6.72 6.64
C LEU A 13 8.63 6.33 5.79
N ARG A 14 7.58 5.80 6.42
CA ARG A 14 6.32 5.46 5.75
C ARG A 14 5.70 6.67 5.05
N GLU A 15 5.49 7.76 5.78
CA GLU A 15 4.70 8.91 5.33
C GLU A 15 5.47 9.81 4.34
N ASN A 16 6.75 10.04 4.59
CA ASN A 16 7.56 11.00 3.84
C ASN A 16 8.33 10.37 2.67
N TYR A 17 8.48 9.05 2.65
CA TYR A 17 9.25 8.35 1.61
C TYR A 17 8.45 7.25 0.94
N THR A 18 8.07 6.20 1.67
CA THR A 18 7.42 5.01 1.08
C THR A 18 6.11 5.35 0.36
N PHE A 19 5.22 6.10 1.00
CA PHE A 19 3.96 6.55 0.38
C PHE A 19 4.17 7.58 -0.73
N GLN A 20 5.18 8.45 -0.60
CA GLN A 20 5.50 9.43 -1.64
C GLN A 20 6.03 8.76 -2.91
N LYS A 21 6.91 7.76 -2.76
CA LYS A 21 7.46 6.99 -3.88
C LYS A 21 6.40 6.11 -4.53
N ASN A 22 5.53 5.49 -3.73
CA ASN A 22 4.47 4.62 -4.22
C ASN A 22 3.11 4.92 -3.57
N PRO A 23 2.35 5.88 -4.14
CA PRO A 23 1.04 6.29 -3.62
C PRO A 23 0.00 5.17 -3.60
N TYR A 24 0.17 4.13 -4.41
CA TYR A 24 -0.71 2.97 -4.42
C TYR A 24 -0.65 2.20 -3.10
N ILE A 25 0.50 2.18 -2.43
CA ILE A 25 0.62 1.57 -1.10
C ILE A 25 -0.25 2.34 -0.11
N GLN A 26 -0.19 3.67 -0.11
CA GLN A 26 -1.03 4.50 0.76
C GLN A 26 -2.51 4.24 0.49
N LYS A 27 -2.91 4.16 -0.78
CA LYS A 27 -4.30 3.86 -1.15
C LYS A 27 -4.74 2.47 -0.66
N PHE A 28 -3.91 1.45 -0.82
CA PHE A 28 -4.18 0.11 -0.27
C PHE A 28 -4.25 0.13 1.26
N TYR A 29 -3.39 0.90 1.92
CA TYR A 29 -3.39 1.11 3.36
C TYR A 29 -4.74 1.68 3.84
N ASN A 30 -5.26 2.69 3.13
CA ASN A 30 -6.56 3.28 3.44
C ASN A 30 -7.73 2.29 3.21
N GLU A 31 -7.63 1.41 2.20
CA GLU A 31 -8.61 0.34 1.97
C GLU A 31 -8.60 -0.71 3.09
N LEU A 32 -7.48 -0.93 3.77
CA LEU A 32 -7.41 -1.77 4.97
C LEU A 32 -8.06 -1.09 6.18
N GLU A 33 -8.08 0.25 6.21
CA GLU A 33 -8.75 1.00 7.27
C GLU A 33 -10.27 1.09 7.14
N SER A 34 -10.84 0.80 5.97
CA SER A 34 -12.29 0.73 5.80
C SER A 34 -12.92 -0.36 6.68
N THR A 35 -14.15 -0.12 7.15
CA THR A 35 -14.95 -1.12 7.86
C THR A 35 -15.44 -2.19 6.91
N CYS A 36 -15.62 -3.41 7.43
CA CYS A 36 -16.26 -4.47 6.67
C CYS A 36 -17.78 -4.24 6.60
N ASP A 37 -18.38 -4.40 5.42
CA ASP A 37 -19.83 -4.30 5.26
C ASP A 37 -20.52 -5.52 5.86
N ASN A 38 -21.43 -5.31 6.82
CA ASN A 38 -22.19 -6.38 7.49
C ASN A 38 -23.21 -7.08 6.57
N ASN A 39 -23.33 -6.65 5.31
CA ASN A 39 -24.29 -7.19 4.33
C ASN A 39 -23.75 -8.44 3.58
N ILE A 40 -22.63 -9.01 4.00
CA ILE A 40 -22.01 -10.16 3.34
C ILE A 40 -22.31 -11.45 4.13
N SER A 41 -22.49 -12.56 3.41
CA SER A 41 -22.77 -13.91 3.94
C SER A 41 -21.77 -14.44 4.99
N TYR A 42 -20.64 -13.77 5.19
CA TYR A 42 -19.63 -14.12 6.19
C TYR A 42 -19.55 -13.00 7.22
N SER A 43 -19.72 -13.34 8.50
CA SER A 43 -19.50 -12.38 9.58
C SER A 43 -18.05 -11.89 9.53
N CYS A 44 -17.85 -10.60 9.27
CA CYS A 44 -16.54 -9.97 9.34
C CYS A 44 -15.97 -9.97 10.77
N LYS A 45 -16.84 -10.15 11.78
CA LYS A 45 -16.46 -10.27 13.18
C LYS A 45 -16.33 -11.74 13.54
N LYS A 46 -15.09 -12.16 13.73
CA LYS A 46 -14.78 -13.44 14.39
C LYS A 46 -14.98 -13.29 15.89
N GLU A 47 -15.64 -14.26 16.51
CA GLU A 47 -15.73 -14.35 17.95
C GLU A 47 -14.35 -14.63 18.55
N ILE A 48 -14.09 -14.08 19.73
CA ILE A 48 -12.87 -14.37 20.46
C ILE A 48 -13.04 -15.73 21.15
N PRO A 49 -12.23 -16.75 20.80
CA PRO A 49 -12.44 -18.11 21.28
C PRO A 49 -12.11 -18.31 22.77
N ASN A 50 -11.30 -17.44 23.38
CA ASN A 50 -10.80 -17.60 24.74
C ASN A 50 -11.47 -16.67 25.76
N LYS A 51 -11.77 -17.21 26.94
CA LYS A 51 -12.21 -16.47 28.14
C LYS A 51 -11.05 -15.84 28.93
N GLU A 52 -9.81 -16.01 28.48
CA GLU A 52 -8.65 -15.39 29.12
C GLU A 52 -8.72 -13.86 29.06
N GLU A 53 -8.13 -13.20 30.05
CA GLU A 53 -8.00 -11.75 30.06
C GLU A 53 -7.05 -11.29 28.94
N ILE A 54 -7.64 -10.94 27.80
CA ILE A 54 -6.94 -10.40 26.64
C ILE A 54 -7.02 -8.88 26.68
N ASN A 55 -5.89 -8.23 26.41
CA ASN A 55 -5.82 -6.78 26.34
C ASN A 55 -6.80 -6.22 25.29
N GLU A 56 -7.58 -5.17 25.64
CA GLU A 56 -8.59 -4.59 24.75
C GLU A 56 -8.04 -4.08 23.42
N ASN A 57 -6.81 -3.54 23.39
CA ASN A 57 -6.20 -3.09 22.14
C ASN A 57 -5.83 -4.29 21.25
N VAL A 58 -5.42 -5.41 21.85
CA VAL A 58 -5.18 -6.67 21.13
C VAL A 58 -6.49 -7.20 20.54
N LYS A 59 -7.60 -7.15 21.28
CA LYS A 59 -8.94 -7.55 20.77
C LYS A 59 -9.37 -6.69 19.58
N LYS A 60 -9.23 -5.37 19.69
CA LYS A 60 -9.55 -4.44 18.60
C LYS A 60 -8.72 -4.73 17.35
N PHE A 61 -7.41 -4.95 17.52
CA PHE A 61 -6.54 -5.27 16.38
C PHE A 61 -6.83 -6.65 15.78
N TYR A 62 -7.12 -7.65 16.59
CA TYR A 62 -7.58 -8.97 16.13
C TYR A 62 -8.82 -8.88 15.25
N HIS A 63 -9.83 -8.12 15.68
CA HIS A 63 -11.03 -7.91 14.88
C HIS A 63 -10.70 -7.19 13.56
N LYS A 64 -9.85 -6.16 13.60
CA LYS A 64 -9.42 -5.45 12.39
C LYS A 64 -8.70 -6.35 11.38
N ILE A 65 -7.81 -7.22 11.85
CA ILE A 65 -7.15 -8.22 11.01
C ILE A 65 -8.18 -9.19 10.42
N SER A 66 -9.12 -9.68 11.23
CA SER A 66 -10.16 -10.62 10.80
C SER A 66 -11.09 -10.03 9.75
N GLU A 67 -11.46 -8.76 9.90
CA GLU A 67 -12.21 -8.00 8.91
C GLU A 67 -11.42 -7.88 7.59
N ASN A 68 -10.14 -7.52 7.66
CA ASN A 68 -9.29 -7.41 6.48
C ASN A 68 -9.05 -8.77 5.78
N GLN A 69 -8.90 -9.86 6.54
CA GLN A 69 -8.84 -11.22 5.98
C GLN A 69 -10.11 -11.56 5.19
N THR A 70 -11.27 -11.20 5.76
CA THR A 70 -12.57 -11.42 5.11
C THR A 70 -12.67 -10.59 3.82
N LYS A 71 -12.32 -9.29 3.87
CA LYS A 71 -12.30 -8.42 2.67
C LYS A 71 -11.37 -8.95 1.58
N LEU A 72 -10.21 -9.52 1.94
CA LEU A 72 -9.21 -10.06 1.00
C LEU A 72 -9.60 -11.44 0.44
N LEU A 73 -10.42 -12.19 1.18
CA LEU A 73 -10.95 -13.49 0.75
C LEU A 73 -12.12 -13.33 -0.23
N ILE A 74 -12.95 -12.31 -0.05
CA ILE A 74 -14.13 -12.08 -0.90
C ILE A 74 -13.68 -11.64 -2.30
N THR A 75 -14.17 -12.37 -3.30
CA THR A 75 -13.87 -12.20 -4.72
C THR A 75 -14.47 -10.93 -5.34
N GLY A 76 -15.41 -10.28 -4.65
CA GLY A 76 -15.88 -8.93 -4.97
C GLY A 76 -14.79 -7.89 -4.69
N ASN A 77 -14.62 -6.92 -5.59
CA ASN A 77 -13.47 -6.02 -5.67
C ASN A 77 -13.39 -4.98 -4.52
N ASN A 78 -13.28 -5.43 -3.26
CA ASN A 78 -13.16 -4.59 -2.06
C ASN A 78 -11.87 -3.75 -2.05
N PHE A 79 -10.89 -4.15 -2.84
CA PHE A 79 -9.61 -3.47 -3.01
C PHE A 79 -9.46 -3.02 -4.45
N SER A 80 -9.34 -1.70 -4.66
CA SER A 80 -9.17 -1.15 -6.00
C SER A 80 -7.72 -1.22 -6.47
N VAL A 81 -6.78 -1.44 -5.55
CA VAL A 81 -5.33 -1.47 -5.81
C VAL A 81 -4.80 -2.91 -5.86
N PHE A 82 -3.73 -3.11 -6.64
CA PHE A 82 -3.02 -4.41 -6.79
C PHE A 82 -3.97 -5.55 -7.21
N LYS A 83 -4.99 -5.24 -8.04
CA LYS A 83 -5.92 -6.24 -8.57
C LYS A 83 -5.14 -7.30 -9.37
N GLY A 84 -5.41 -8.57 -9.10
CA GLY A 84 -4.67 -9.70 -9.70
C GLY A 84 -3.24 -9.90 -9.17
N GLU A 85 -2.67 -8.95 -8.42
CA GLU A 85 -1.31 -9.04 -7.87
C GLU A 85 -1.34 -9.55 -6.42
N LEU A 86 -1.77 -10.80 -6.25
CA LEU A 86 -2.06 -11.37 -4.92
C LEU A 86 -0.85 -11.41 -3.98
N SER A 87 0.35 -11.65 -4.52
CA SER A 87 1.59 -11.61 -3.75
C SER A 87 1.89 -10.20 -3.23
N LYS A 88 1.67 -9.15 -4.05
CA LYS A 88 1.81 -7.76 -3.61
C LYS A 88 0.77 -7.39 -2.55
N ARG A 89 -0.48 -7.83 -2.71
CA ARG A 89 -1.52 -7.64 -1.68
C ARG A 89 -1.11 -8.26 -0.35
N CYS A 90 -0.58 -9.49 -0.37
CA CYS A 90 -0.05 -10.11 0.84
C CYS A 90 1.11 -9.30 1.42
N MET A 91 2.11 -8.94 0.62
CA MET A 91 3.28 -8.15 1.07
C MET A 91 2.87 -6.83 1.73
N TYR A 92 1.97 -6.06 1.09
CA TYR A 92 1.53 -4.78 1.64
C TYR A 92 0.52 -4.94 2.80
N PHE A 93 -0.17 -6.07 2.90
CA PHE A 93 -0.91 -6.42 4.11
C PHE A 93 0.03 -6.69 5.28
N LYS A 94 1.14 -7.42 5.05
CA LYS A 94 2.18 -7.62 6.08
C LYS A 94 2.80 -6.29 6.49
N TYR A 95 3.12 -5.43 5.52
CA TYR A 95 3.61 -4.06 5.78
C TYR A 95 2.67 -3.28 6.70
N TRP A 96 1.36 -3.30 6.40
CA TRP A 96 0.32 -2.71 7.25
C TRP A 96 0.30 -3.35 8.64
N PHE A 97 0.30 -4.68 8.73
CA PHE A 97 0.28 -5.40 10.00
C PHE A 97 1.46 -5.02 10.89
N TYR A 98 2.69 -5.03 10.37
CA TYR A 98 3.90 -4.68 11.13
C TYR A 98 3.84 -3.24 11.64
N ASP A 99 3.38 -2.34 10.77
CA ASP A 99 3.24 -0.94 11.10
C ASP A 99 2.17 -0.70 12.18
N GLN A 100 1.05 -1.42 12.13
CA GLN A 100 0.02 -1.37 13.16
C GLN A 100 0.51 -1.93 14.50
N VAL A 101 1.29 -3.02 14.49
CA VAL A 101 1.91 -3.55 15.72
C VAL A 101 2.79 -2.49 16.38
N ILE A 102 3.62 -1.78 15.60
CA ILE A 102 4.50 -0.73 16.10
C ILE A 102 3.70 0.50 16.56
N THR A 103 2.71 0.92 15.77
CA THR A 103 1.88 2.11 16.06
C THR A 103 1.01 1.93 17.32
N ASN A 104 0.52 0.71 17.56
CA ASN A 104 -0.23 0.37 18.77
C ASN A 104 0.67 0.06 19.98
N GLU A 105 2.00 0.18 19.82
CA GLU A 105 3.00 -0.04 20.87
C GLU A 105 2.88 -1.42 21.54
N PHE A 106 2.59 -2.46 20.76
CA PHE A 106 2.46 -3.81 21.33
C PHE A 106 3.80 -4.36 21.80
N ASP A 107 3.80 -4.92 23.00
CA ASP A 107 4.91 -5.72 23.51
C ASP A 107 4.85 -7.19 23.03
N ASN A 108 5.92 -7.95 23.30
CA ASN A 108 5.99 -9.36 22.93
C ASN A 108 4.87 -10.21 23.54
N LYS A 109 4.38 -9.88 24.74
CA LYS A 109 3.31 -10.64 25.41
C LYS A 109 1.97 -10.39 24.73
N GLN A 110 1.68 -9.14 24.38
CA GLN A 110 0.48 -8.76 23.62
C GLN A 110 0.48 -9.37 22.23
N MET A 111 1.64 -9.42 21.55
CA MET A 111 1.75 -10.15 20.29
C MET A 111 1.51 -11.65 20.46
N GLN A 112 2.06 -12.29 21.50
CA GLN A 112 1.75 -13.71 21.77
C GLN A 112 0.25 -13.93 21.97
N GLN A 113 -0.43 -13.04 22.70
CA GLN A 113 -1.89 -13.08 22.86
C GLN A 113 -2.59 -12.96 21.49
N LEU A 114 -2.16 -12.03 20.64
CA LEU A 114 -2.72 -11.84 19.30
C LEU A 114 -2.60 -13.12 18.44
N PHE A 115 -1.44 -13.75 18.40
CA PHE A 115 -1.24 -14.96 17.60
C PHE A 115 -2.02 -16.16 18.15
N LYS A 116 -2.16 -16.27 19.49
CA LYS A 116 -3.02 -17.29 20.12
C LYS A 116 -4.48 -17.16 19.69
N LEU A 117 -4.99 -15.93 19.48
CA LEU A 117 -6.36 -15.71 19.00
C LEU A 117 -6.62 -16.28 17.60
N PHE A 118 -5.59 -16.44 16.78
CA PHE A 118 -5.68 -17.07 15.46
C PHE A 118 -5.54 -18.60 15.51
N GLY A 119 -5.39 -19.19 16.70
CA GLY A 119 -5.51 -20.63 16.92
C GLY A 119 -4.36 -21.47 16.36
N ASP A 120 -3.25 -20.86 15.94
CA ASP A 120 -2.15 -21.61 15.32
C ASP A 120 -1.05 -21.93 16.34
N LEU A 121 -0.93 -23.23 16.67
CA LEU A 121 0.12 -23.77 17.53
C LEU A 121 1.54 -23.53 16.99
N ASN A 122 1.66 -23.17 15.70
CA ASN A 122 2.93 -22.89 15.05
C ASN A 122 3.29 -21.40 15.05
N ASN A 123 2.58 -20.59 15.84
CA ASN A 123 2.77 -19.15 15.93
C ASN A 123 2.75 -18.49 14.54
N LYS A 124 1.67 -18.69 13.79
CA LYS A 124 1.52 -18.12 12.44
C LYS A 124 0.06 -17.72 12.20
N ILE A 125 -0.14 -16.74 11.34
CA ILE A 125 -1.46 -16.33 10.86
C ILE A 125 -1.48 -16.66 9.37
N GLU A 126 -2.36 -17.56 8.95
CA GLU A 126 -2.51 -17.95 7.54
C GLU A 126 -3.94 -17.67 7.07
N PHE A 127 -4.07 -17.10 5.87
CA PHE A 127 -5.35 -16.86 5.22
C PHE A 127 -5.19 -16.82 3.70
N TYR A 128 -6.29 -16.99 2.97
CA TYR A 128 -6.28 -16.91 1.50
C TYR A 128 -6.69 -15.53 1.02
N ILE A 129 -6.00 -15.02 0.01
CA ILE A 129 -6.37 -13.85 -0.79
C ILE A 129 -6.87 -14.37 -2.12
N THR A 130 -8.02 -13.89 -2.58
CA THR A 130 -8.60 -14.30 -3.86
C THR A 130 -8.69 -13.13 -4.82
N HIS A 131 -8.80 -13.46 -6.10
CA HIS A 131 -9.20 -12.52 -7.14
C HIS A 131 -10.01 -13.26 -8.19
N GLN A 132 -11.16 -12.68 -8.52
CA GLN A 132 -11.98 -13.09 -9.64
C GLN A 132 -11.66 -12.20 -10.84
N ARG A 133 -11.42 -12.81 -11.99
CA ARG A 133 -11.18 -12.09 -13.24
C ARG A 133 -12.47 -11.40 -13.69
N GLU A 134 -12.38 -10.15 -14.12
CA GLU A 134 -13.51 -9.41 -14.69
C GLU A 134 -13.90 -10.09 -16.05
N ASN A 135 -15.19 -10.41 -16.24
CA ASN A 135 -15.82 -11.06 -17.43
C ASN A 135 -15.99 -12.60 -17.45
N TYR A 136 -16.30 -13.27 -16.34
CA TYR A 136 -16.71 -14.69 -16.41
C TYR A 136 -17.97 -14.99 -15.60
N ASP A 137 -18.86 -15.77 -16.22
CA ASP A 137 -20.17 -16.14 -15.70
C ASP A 137 -20.04 -17.11 -14.53
N PHE A 138 -20.99 -17.04 -13.59
CA PHE A 138 -20.89 -17.53 -12.21
C PHE A 138 -20.83 -19.07 -12.05
N THR A 139 -20.69 -19.83 -13.13
CA THR A 139 -20.98 -21.28 -13.16
C THR A 139 -19.77 -22.17 -12.96
N ASP A 140 -18.54 -21.63 -12.94
CA ASP A 140 -17.34 -22.47 -12.81
C ASP A 140 -16.36 -21.93 -11.74
N SER A 141 -16.27 -22.65 -10.61
CA SER A 141 -15.41 -22.33 -9.46
C SER A 141 -13.91 -22.46 -9.77
N SER A 142 -13.55 -22.84 -11.00
CA SER A 142 -12.21 -23.17 -11.45
C SER A 142 -11.34 -21.93 -11.80
N ASP A 143 -11.93 -20.74 -11.91
CA ASP A 143 -11.23 -19.52 -12.37
C ASP A 143 -10.79 -18.55 -11.25
N SER A 144 -11.05 -18.89 -9.99
CA SER A 144 -10.58 -18.10 -8.85
C SER A 144 -9.12 -18.44 -8.53
N THR A 145 -8.21 -17.49 -8.68
CA THR A 145 -6.84 -17.66 -8.19
C THR A 145 -6.80 -17.43 -6.69
N TRP A 146 -6.30 -18.41 -5.95
CA TRP A 146 -6.15 -18.34 -4.49
C TRP A 146 -4.67 -18.22 -4.14
N PHE A 147 -4.34 -17.27 -3.29
CA PHE A 147 -2.98 -17.07 -2.81
C PHE A 147 -2.95 -17.20 -1.30
N ARG A 148 -2.14 -18.12 -0.79
CA ARG A 148 -1.96 -18.29 0.65
C ARG A 148 -1.03 -17.20 1.19
N CYS A 149 -1.58 -16.27 1.96
CA CYS A 149 -0.82 -15.27 2.69
C CYS A 149 -0.52 -15.78 4.11
N LYS A 150 0.75 -15.65 4.52
CA LYS A 150 1.24 -16.15 5.81
C LYS A 150 2.01 -15.05 6.53
N ILE A 151 1.72 -14.86 7.81
CA ILE A 151 2.50 -14.03 8.74
C ILE A 151 3.04 -14.97 9.82
N CYS A 152 4.35 -15.06 9.96
CA CYS A 152 4.97 -15.77 11.08
C CYS A 152 5.01 -14.89 12.32
N TYR A 153 4.90 -15.48 13.50
CA TYR A 153 5.17 -14.82 14.75
C TYR A 153 6.64 -14.44 14.82
N SER A 154 6.85 -13.25 15.34
CA SER A 154 8.13 -12.58 15.44
C SER A 154 8.13 -11.83 16.77
N ASN A 155 9.29 -11.64 17.36
CA ASN A 155 9.41 -10.68 18.44
C ASN A 155 9.34 -9.24 17.86
N LEU A 156 9.20 -8.24 18.73
CA LEU A 156 9.02 -6.85 18.30
C LEU A 156 10.21 -6.32 17.50
N ASP A 157 11.44 -6.73 17.84
CA ASP A 157 12.66 -6.35 17.13
C ASP A 157 12.63 -6.84 15.67
N ASP A 158 12.24 -8.09 15.49
CA ASP A 158 12.07 -8.72 14.19
C ASP A 158 10.95 -8.06 13.35
N ILE A 159 9.84 -7.66 13.97
CA ILE A 159 8.77 -6.90 13.32
C ILE A 159 9.28 -5.54 12.80
N LYS A 160 10.06 -4.82 13.63
CA LYS A 160 10.68 -3.54 13.22
C LYS A 160 11.68 -3.75 12.09
N LYS A 161 12.48 -4.81 12.16
CA LYS A 161 13.42 -5.26 11.11
C LYS A 161 12.72 -5.52 9.77
N LEU A 162 11.61 -6.26 9.79
CA LEU A 162 10.81 -6.54 8.58
C LEU A 162 10.13 -5.28 8.02
N LYS A 163 9.56 -4.44 8.89
CA LYS A 163 8.97 -3.15 8.49
C LYS A 163 9.99 -2.25 7.81
N LEU A 164 11.16 -2.07 8.43
CA LEU A 164 12.24 -1.27 7.88
C LEU A 164 12.80 -1.86 6.58
N SER A 165 12.88 -3.19 6.47
CA SER A 165 13.29 -3.87 5.23
C SER A 165 12.35 -3.58 4.07
N LEU A 166 11.05 -3.54 4.32
CA LEU A 166 10.05 -3.15 3.32
C LEU A 166 10.20 -1.68 2.91
N ASP A 167 10.39 -0.76 3.87
CA ASP A 167 10.66 0.64 3.56
C ASP A 167 11.93 0.78 2.71
N TYR A 168 12.99 0.05 3.07
CA TYR A 168 14.28 0.06 2.38
C TYR A 168 14.14 -0.46 0.94
N ILE A 169 13.47 -1.60 0.75
CA ILE A 169 13.24 -2.25 -0.54
C ILE A 169 12.34 -1.41 -1.44
N GLU A 170 11.23 -0.88 -0.92
CA GLU A 170 10.34 -0.02 -1.69
C GLU A 170 11.09 1.22 -2.18
N ASN A 171 11.99 1.77 -1.34
CA ASN A 171 12.82 2.92 -1.65
C ASN A 171 14.16 2.57 -2.35
N TYR A 172 14.39 1.30 -2.68
CA TYR A 172 15.64 0.85 -3.30
C TYR A 172 15.82 1.39 -4.72
N ASP A 173 17.03 1.87 -5.01
CA ASP A 173 17.50 2.26 -6.33
C ASP A 173 18.49 1.20 -6.82
N LYS A 174 18.04 0.38 -7.77
CA LYS A 174 18.85 -0.70 -8.35
C LYS A 174 20.08 -0.20 -9.12
N THR A 175 20.07 1.04 -9.60
CA THR A 175 21.20 1.61 -10.34
C THR A 175 22.32 2.03 -9.38
N LYS A 176 21.95 2.47 -8.18
CA LYS A 176 22.88 2.88 -7.13
C LYS A 176 23.18 1.76 -6.13
N ASN A 177 22.49 0.63 -6.24
CA ASN A 177 22.57 -0.49 -5.31
C ASN A 177 22.32 -0.08 -3.85
N THR A 178 21.49 0.94 -3.62
CA THR A 178 21.19 1.45 -2.27
C THR A 178 19.80 2.06 -2.22
N SER A 179 19.28 2.35 -1.02
CA SER A 179 17.97 2.98 -0.85
C SER A 179 18.09 4.48 -0.68
N ILE A 180 17.14 5.25 -1.23
CA ILE A 180 17.14 6.71 -1.08
C ILE A 180 16.95 7.15 0.38
N ILE A 181 16.46 6.26 1.24
CA ILE A 181 16.26 6.51 2.67
C ILE A 181 17.46 6.11 3.52
N SER A 182 18.55 5.63 2.93
CA SER A 182 19.71 5.13 3.66
C SER A 182 20.29 6.15 4.65
N GLU A 183 20.41 7.42 4.25
CA GLU A 183 20.91 8.48 5.15
C GLU A 183 19.99 8.70 6.36
N VAL A 184 18.68 8.61 6.17
CA VAL A 184 17.70 8.74 7.26
C VAL A 184 17.82 7.58 8.24
N ILE A 185 17.98 6.36 7.72
CA ILE A 185 18.15 5.15 8.54
C ILE A 185 19.47 5.24 9.32
N CYS A 186 20.57 5.65 8.67
CA CYS A 186 21.88 5.80 9.29
C CYS A 186 21.90 6.77 10.48
N ASN A 187 21.06 7.80 10.43
CA ASN A 187 20.93 8.81 11.50
C ASN A 187 19.87 8.44 12.55
N SER A 188 19.44 7.18 12.60
CA SER A 188 18.41 6.69 13.53
C SER A 188 18.93 5.55 14.40
N GLU A 189 18.14 5.14 15.39
CA GLU A 189 18.40 3.94 16.20
C GLU A 189 18.40 2.64 15.37
N TYR A 190 17.90 2.68 14.13
CA TYR A 190 17.78 1.53 13.24
C TYR A 190 18.93 1.36 12.25
N LYS A 191 20.02 2.10 12.43
CA LYS A 191 21.16 2.13 11.49
C LYS A 191 21.72 0.74 11.15
N ASP A 192 21.69 -0.19 12.11
CA ASP A 192 22.31 -1.51 11.96
C ASP A 192 21.32 -2.57 11.44
N TYR A 193 20.01 -2.36 11.56
CA TYR A 193 18.98 -3.38 11.30
C TYR A 193 19.02 -3.96 9.89
N ILE A 194 19.15 -3.12 8.85
CA ILE A 194 19.20 -3.60 7.46
C ILE A 194 20.44 -4.45 7.22
N ASN A 195 21.59 -4.02 7.74
CA ASN A 195 22.84 -4.75 7.56
C ASN A 195 22.82 -6.06 8.33
N GLU A 196 22.29 -6.08 9.55
CA GLU A 196 22.10 -7.30 10.35
C GLU A 196 21.27 -8.35 9.60
N ILE A 197 20.12 -7.96 9.05
CA ILE A 197 19.26 -8.90 8.30
C ILE A 197 19.97 -9.40 7.04
N ILE A 198 20.64 -8.52 6.29
CA ILE A 198 21.39 -8.91 5.09
C ILE A 198 22.48 -9.93 5.45
N GLU A 199 23.24 -9.69 6.53
CA GLU A 199 24.29 -10.60 6.99
C GLU A 199 23.72 -11.95 7.44
N LEU A 200 22.67 -11.91 8.27
CA LEU A 200 21.95 -13.08 8.74
C LEU A 200 21.47 -13.96 7.57
N CYS A 201 20.89 -13.36 6.54
CA CYS A 201 20.32 -14.11 5.42
C CYS A 201 21.36 -14.53 4.37
N ASN A 202 22.53 -13.89 4.34
CA ASN A 202 23.64 -14.29 3.48
C ASN A 202 24.44 -15.47 4.05
N SER A 203 24.55 -15.58 5.38
CA SER A 203 25.32 -16.66 6.01
C SER A 203 24.72 -18.06 5.75
N LYS A 204 23.39 -18.14 5.55
CA LYS A 204 22.57 -19.35 5.26
C LYS A 204 22.93 -20.59 6.08
N SER A 205 23.53 -20.40 7.26
CA SER A 205 24.08 -21.47 8.09
C SER A 205 24.21 -21.00 9.54
N GLY A 206 24.18 -21.96 10.47
CA GLY A 206 24.25 -21.69 11.91
C GLY A 206 22.89 -21.63 12.62
N GLU A 207 22.95 -21.69 13.94
CA GLU A 207 21.78 -21.71 14.83
C GLU A 207 20.95 -20.42 14.75
N SER A 208 21.63 -19.26 14.70
CA SER A 208 20.99 -17.95 14.53
C SER A 208 20.15 -17.86 13.25
N TYR A 209 20.64 -18.41 12.13
CA TYR A 209 19.88 -18.49 10.88
C TYR A 209 18.65 -19.40 11.02
N GLN A 210 18.75 -20.56 11.68
CA GLN A 210 17.60 -21.44 11.87
C GLN A 210 16.51 -20.80 12.72
N GLN A 211 16.90 -20.09 13.80
CA GLN A 211 15.96 -19.37 14.67
C GLN A 211 15.27 -18.21 13.93
N SER A 212 15.96 -17.58 12.99
CA SER A 212 15.49 -16.40 12.27
C SER A 212 15.15 -16.67 10.81
N LYS A 213 14.97 -17.94 10.43
CA LYS A 213 14.79 -18.36 9.04
C LYS A 213 13.64 -17.63 8.37
N TYR A 214 12.56 -17.42 9.11
CA TYR A 214 11.38 -16.74 8.61
C TYR A 214 11.66 -15.28 8.20
N LEU A 215 12.60 -14.57 8.87
CA LEU A 215 13.00 -13.21 8.45
C LEU A 215 13.59 -13.24 7.04
N CYS A 216 14.40 -14.25 6.76
CA CYS A 216 15.04 -14.42 5.47
C CYS A 216 14.07 -14.86 4.39
N ASP A 217 13.12 -15.75 4.73
CA ASP A 217 12.05 -16.14 3.82
C ASP A 217 11.19 -14.90 3.44
N GLU A 218 10.84 -14.04 4.40
CA GLU A 218 10.12 -12.78 4.16
C GLU A 218 10.94 -11.81 3.29
N LEU A 219 12.23 -11.61 3.61
CA LEU A 219 13.10 -10.72 2.83
C LEU A 219 13.24 -11.19 1.38
N ASP A 220 13.39 -12.49 1.15
CA ASP A 220 13.51 -13.04 -0.20
C ASP A 220 12.20 -12.88 -0.99
N ASP A 221 11.04 -13.00 -0.34
CA ASP A 221 9.74 -12.70 -0.97
C ASP A 221 9.64 -11.21 -1.36
N PHE A 222 10.07 -10.29 -0.50
CA PHE A 222 10.09 -8.86 -0.82
C PHE A 222 11.00 -8.59 -2.01
N LYS A 223 12.22 -9.12 -1.99
CA LYS A 223 13.18 -9.01 -3.10
C LYS A 223 12.60 -9.55 -4.41
N LYS A 224 11.92 -10.69 -4.37
CA LYS A 224 11.29 -11.31 -5.54
C LYS A 224 10.22 -10.41 -6.14
N ILE A 225 9.32 -9.86 -5.33
CA ILE A 225 8.26 -8.95 -5.78
C ILE A 225 8.86 -7.69 -6.45
N HIS A 226 9.97 -7.19 -5.92
CA HIS A 226 10.65 -6.02 -6.46
C HIS A 226 11.67 -6.33 -7.56
N ASN A 227 11.81 -7.59 -7.99
CA ASN A 227 12.84 -8.03 -8.94
C ASN A 227 14.26 -7.59 -8.53
N ILE A 228 14.60 -7.76 -7.25
CA ILE A 228 15.92 -7.50 -6.66
C ILE A 228 16.61 -8.84 -6.44
N LYS A 229 17.75 -9.06 -7.07
CA LYS A 229 18.51 -10.32 -6.90
C LYS A 229 19.36 -10.31 -5.64
N VAL A 230 20.07 -9.21 -5.43
CA VAL A 230 21.03 -9.01 -4.34
C VAL A 230 20.73 -7.68 -3.67
N LEU A 231 20.71 -7.67 -2.35
CA LEU A 231 20.70 -6.45 -1.55
C LEU A 231 22.12 -6.18 -1.08
N PHE A 232 22.57 -4.95 -1.28
CA PHE A 232 23.88 -4.51 -0.82
C PHE A 232 23.74 -3.85 0.55
N LYS A 233 24.78 -4.04 1.37
CA LYS A 233 24.88 -3.40 2.68
C LYS A 233 24.87 -1.89 2.53
N MET A 234 24.16 -1.24 3.44
CA MET A 234 24.16 0.20 3.57
C MET A 234 25.48 0.66 4.20
N HIS A 235 26.03 1.76 3.68
CA HIS A 235 27.20 2.40 4.26
C HIS A 235 26.75 3.67 4.97
N CYS A 236 26.88 3.71 6.29
CA CYS A 236 26.67 4.90 7.08
C CYS A 236 28.00 5.61 7.23
N ASN A 237 28.14 6.79 6.63
CA ASN A 237 29.35 7.59 6.80
C ASN A 237 29.45 8.03 8.27
N ALA A 238 30.57 7.72 8.92
CA ALA A 238 30.81 8.03 10.34
C ALA A 238 30.91 9.55 10.64
N GLU A 239 30.81 10.43 9.65
CA GLU A 239 31.15 11.86 9.80
C GLU A 239 29.95 12.81 9.97
N HIS A 240 28.72 12.32 10.15
CA HIS A 240 27.56 13.19 10.43
C HIS A 240 27.04 13.12 11.88
N GLU A 241 27.74 12.43 12.79
CA GLU A 241 27.45 12.43 14.23
C GLU A 241 27.54 13.83 14.88
N SER A 242 28.07 14.83 14.16
CA SER A 242 28.18 16.22 14.61
C SER A 242 27.10 17.17 14.09
N LEU A 243 26.23 16.77 13.14
CA LEU A 243 25.23 17.69 12.54
C LEU A 243 23.78 17.48 13.02
N SER A 244 23.48 16.35 13.67
CA SER A 244 22.15 16.10 14.26
C SER A 244 21.79 17.10 15.38
N GLY A 245 22.80 17.61 16.09
CA GLY A 245 22.63 18.67 17.09
C GLY A 245 22.29 20.06 16.50
N VAL A 246 22.58 20.31 15.23
CA VAL A 246 22.39 21.64 14.61
C VAL A 246 21.01 21.80 13.96
N LEU A 247 20.42 20.71 13.47
CA LEU A 247 19.11 20.74 12.78
C LEU A 247 17.92 21.00 13.71
N GLN A 248 18.03 20.72 15.01
CA GLN A 248 17.01 21.06 16.01
C GLN A 248 17.11 22.53 16.49
N GLN A 249 18.29 23.16 16.39
CA GLN A 249 18.50 24.55 16.80
C GLN A 249 18.17 25.56 15.68
N ALA A 250 18.28 25.16 14.41
CA ALA A 250 18.08 26.05 13.27
C ALA A 250 16.61 26.39 12.97
N ARG A 251 15.64 25.68 13.57
CA ARG A 251 14.20 26.00 13.43
C ARG A 251 13.70 27.12 14.37
N PHE A 252 14.52 27.60 15.30
CA PHE A 252 14.12 28.60 16.30
C PHE A 252 14.97 29.88 16.36
N SER A 253 15.88 30.12 15.43
CA SER A 253 16.59 31.42 15.37
C SER A 253 16.52 32.01 13.97
N SER A 254 15.62 32.97 13.80
CA SER A 254 15.74 33.93 12.71
C SER A 254 16.88 34.89 13.02
N PHE A 255 17.73 35.07 12.00
CA PHE A 255 18.47 36.29 11.68
C PHE A 255 19.53 36.78 12.69
N THR A 256 20.78 36.39 12.45
CA THR A 256 21.89 37.35 12.50
C THR A 256 23.01 36.85 11.57
N THR A 257 23.19 37.61 10.49
CA THR A 257 24.27 37.49 9.51
C THR A 257 25.62 37.80 10.14
N ASN A 258 26.65 37.01 9.81
CA ASN A 258 27.99 37.51 9.48
C ASN A 258 28.85 36.36 8.92
N LEU A 259 28.99 36.31 7.59
CA LEU A 259 30.10 35.64 6.94
C LEU A 259 30.66 36.56 5.86
N ASN A 260 31.90 36.98 6.09
CA ASN A 260 32.74 37.76 5.22
C ASN A 260 33.27 36.84 4.11
N VAL A 261 32.77 37.00 2.87
CA VAL A 261 33.34 36.36 1.67
C VAL A 261 33.34 37.35 0.52
N ASN A 262 34.46 37.34 -0.18
CA ASN A 262 34.89 38.19 -1.28
C ASN A 262 33.80 38.60 -2.28
N LYS A 263 33.89 39.87 -2.66
CA LYS A 263 33.00 40.63 -3.53
C LYS A 263 33.00 40.10 -4.96
N THR A 264 32.10 39.17 -5.26
CA THR A 264 31.67 38.87 -6.63
C THR A 264 30.31 39.50 -6.85
N ILE A 265 30.23 40.46 -7.76
CA ILE A 265 29.00 41.20 -8.08
C ILE A 265 27.95 40.22 -8.60
N SER A 266 27.00 39.86 -7.76
CA SER A 266 25.80 39.11 -8.13
C SER A 266 24.78 40.10 -8.70
N ALA A 267 24.60 40.07 -10.01
CA ALA A 267 23.51 40.79 -10.67
C ALA A 267 22.20 40.06 -10.34
N SER A 268 21.37 40.67 -9.48
CA SER A 268 20.02 40.21 -9.20
C SER A 268 19.14 40.44 -10.43
N LEU A 269 18.99 39.42 -11.29
CA LEU A 269 17.91 39.43 -12.28
C LEU A 269 16.58 39.28 -11.53
N SER A 270 15.86 40.40 -11.39
CA SER A 270 14.51 40.42 -10.85
C SER A 270 13.62 39.48 -11.68
N ILE A 271 12.92 38.57 -10.99
CA ILE A 271 11.98 37.58 -11.53
C ILE A 271 10.94 38.21 -12.49
N VAL A 272 10.65 39.50 -12.32
CA VAL A 272 9.76 40.28 -13.19
C VAL A 272 10.25 40.35 -14.64
N ALA A 273 11.57 40.41 -14.87
CA ALA A 273 12.14 40.44 -16.22
C ALA A 273 11.98 39.09 -16.95
N ILE A 274 11.96 37.98 -16.22
CA ILE A 274 11.82 36.63 -16.77
C ILE A 274 10.38 36.41 -17.27
N PHE A 275 9.36 36.85 -16.52
CA PHE A 275 7.95 36.75 -16.97
C PHE A 275 7.61 37.62 -18.18
N GLY A 276 8.29 38.78 -18.32
CA GLY A 276 8.18 39.61 -19.52
C GLY A 276 8.64 38.86 -20.78
N ILE A 277 9.79 38.19 -20.72
CA ILE A 277 10.37 37.47 -21.87
C ILE A 277 9.47 36.30 -22.30
N PHE A 278 8.93 35.51 -21.36
CA PHE A 278 7.98 34.43 -21.69
C PHE A 278 6.68 34.96 -22.32
N SER A 279 6.23 36.15 -21.93
CA SER A 279 5.04 36.80 -22.49
C SER A 279 5.24 37.29 -23.95
N PHE A 280 6.47 37.55 -24.39
CA PHE A 280 6.74 37.88 -25.80
C PHE A 280 7.00 36.63 -26.65
N LEU A 281 7.64 35.60 -26.08
CA LEU A 281 8.00 34.39 -26.82
C LEU A 281 6.81 33.48 -27.16
N TYR A 282 5.72 33.47 -26.37
CA TYR A 282 4.53 32.67 -26.72
C TYR A 282 3.86 33.13 -28.03
N LYS A 283 4.05 34.41 -28.40
CA LYS A 283 3.48 34.99 -29.63
C LYS A 283 4.36 34.79 -30.86
N LEU A 284 5.63 34.38 -30.67
CA LEU A 284 6.64 34.24 -31.73
C LEU A 284 7.09 32.79 -31.97
N THR A 285 6.57 31.83 -31.20
CA THR A 285 6.84 30.40 -31.40
C THR A 285 5.63 29.70 -32.04
N PRO A 286 5.83 28.72 -32.95
CA PRO A 286 4.74 27.99 -33.62
C PRO A 286 3.98 27.02 -32.70
N PHE A 287 4.13 27.13 -31.37
CA PHE A 287 3.47 26.28 -30.39
C PHE A 287 2.02 26.68 -30.07
N GLY A 288 1.61 27.92 -30.39
CA GLY A 288 0.23 28.38 -30.17
C GLY A 288 -0.84 27.52 -30.89
N PRO A 289 -0.70 27.25 -32.20
CA PRO A 289 -1.61 26.37 -32.93
C PRO A 289 -1.61 24.92 -32.44
N TRP A 290 -0.48 24.44 -31.91
CA TRP A 290 -0.34 23.07 -31.42
C TRP A 290 -1.14 22.82 -30.12
N ILE A 291 -1.11 23.77 -29.18
CA ILE A 291 -1.88 23.69 -27.93
C ILE A 291 -3.38 23.75 -28.21
N SER A 292 -3.82 24.64 -29.10
CA SER A 292 -5.24 24.73 -29.49
C SER A 292 -5.75 23.43 -30.12
N ASN A 293 -4.97 22.82 -31.03
CA ASN A 293 -5.34 21.54 -31.64
C ASN A 293 -5.35 20.38 -30.64
N HIS A 294 -4.46 20.38 -29.65
CA HIS A 294 -4.46 19.33 -28.63
C HIS A 294 -5.73 19.40 -27.75
N VAL A 295 -6.12 20.61 -27.34
CA VAL A 295 -7.33 20.86 -26.52
C VAL A 295 -8.62 20.53 -27.30
N LEU A 296 -8.70 20.92 -28.58
CA LEU A 296 -9.84 20.58 -29.45
C LEU A 296 -9.94 19.06 -29.70
N ARG A 297 -8.80 18.36 -29.79
CA ARG A 297 -8.75 16.90 -29.95
C ARG A 297 -9.22 16.17 -28.69
N THR A 298 -8.88 16.68 -27.49
CA THR A 298 -9.33 16.07 -26.22
C THR A 298 -10.82 16.29 -25.96
N THR A 299 -11.36 17.45 -26.34
CA THR A 299 -12.80 17.71 -26.25
C THR A 299 -13.59 16.87 -27.25
N LYS A 300 -13.14 16.72 -28.50
CA LYS A 300 -13.80 15.82 -29.47
C LYS A 300 -13.85 14.36 -29.01
N SER A 301 -12.81 13.84 -28.34
CA SER A 301 -12.85 12.47 -27.78
C SER A 301 -13.84 12.32 -26.62
N LEU A 302 -14.06 13.39 -25.84
CA LEU A 302 -15.05 13.39 -24.75
C LEU A 302 -16.49 13.45 -25.29
N PHE A 303 -16.74 14.20 -26.36
CA PHE A 303 -18.06 14.23 -27.01
C PHE A 303 -18.38 12.91 -27.72
N LYS A 304 -17.41 12.27 -28.38
CA LYS A 304 -17.60 10.97 -29.04
C LYS A 304 -17.91 9.83 -28.05
N ALA A 305 -17.37 9.89 -26.83
CA ALA A 305 -17.66 8.93 -25.76
C ALA A 305 -19.03 9.15 -25.09
N ASN A 306 -19.64 10.33 -25.25
CA ASN A 306 -20.98 10.64 -24.75
C ASN A 306 -22.08 10.38 -25.80
N GLU A 307 -21.77 10.43 -27.09
CA GLU A 307 -22.73 10.13 -28.17
C GLU A 307 -23.07 8.64 -28.25
N ASP A 308 -22.10 7.74 -27.98
CA ASP A 308 -22.32 6.28 -27.91
C ASP A 308 -23.13 5.83 -26.67
N ASN A 309 -23.43 6.73 -25.73
CA ASN A 309 -24.17 6.46 -24.49
C ASN A 309 -25.61 7.02 -24.47
N THR A 310 -26.09 7.59 -25.58
CA THR A 310 -27.50 7.99 -25.75
C THR A 310 -28.17 7.05 -26.74
N LYS A 311 -28.74 5.96 -26.24
CA LYS A 311 -29.71 5.16 -27.02
C LYS A 311 -30.92 6.03 -27.32
N GLU A 312 -31.10 6.35 -28.59
CA GLU A 312 -32.30 6.94 -29.15
C GLU A 312 -33.55 6.15 -28.73
N LEU A 313 -34.54 6.89 -28.24
CA LEU A 313 -35.89 6.41 -27.98
C LEU A 313 -36.64 6.35 -29.32
N PRO A 314 -37.18 5.21 -29.78
CA PRO A 314 -38.01 5.22 -30.97
C PRO A 314 -39.42 5.72 -30.62
N GLU A 315 -39.69 6.97 -30.99
CA GLU A 315 -41.05 7.44 -31.29
C GLU A 315 -41.58 6.65 -32.50
N ASN A 316 -42.61 5.82 -32.28
CA ASN A 316 -43.74 5.55 -33.17
C ASN A 316 -44.38 4.19 -32.83
N LEU A 317 -45.50 4.22 -32.08
CA LEU A 317 -46.78 3.68 -32.53
C LEU A 317 -47.83 3.88 -31.43
N LEU A 318 -48.51 5.03 -31.52
CA LEU A 318 -49.88 5.17 -31.11
C LEU A 318 -50.71 4.47 -32.19
N ASP A 319 -51.24 3.29 -31.91
CA ASP A 319 -52.58 2.97 -32.39
C ASP A 319 -53.30 2.07 -31.39
N TYR A 320 -54.35 2.65 -30.83
CA TYR A 320 -55.31 2.05 -29.95
C TYR A 320 -56.46 1.56 -30.83
N VAL A 321 -56.65 0.24 -30.94
CA VAL A 321 -57.94 -0.34 -31.34
C VAL A 321 -58.20 -1.59 -30.52
N ASP A 322 -59.27 -1.48 -29.73
CA ASP A 322 -59.92 -2.51 -28.95
C ASP A 322 -60.79 -3.38 -29.88
N THR A 323 -60.63 -4.71 -29.84
CA THR A 323 -61.69 -5.67 -30.25
C THR A 323 -61.47 -7.03 -29.59
N ASN A 324 -62.38 -7.38 -28.67
CA ASN A 324 -62.69 -8.75 -28.28
C ASN A 324 -63.17 -9.57 -29.49
N SER A 325 -62.69 -10.81 -29.69
CA SER A 325 -63.50 -11.97 -30.13
C SER A 325 -62.68 -13.27 -30.26
N GLN A 326 -63.14 -14.29 -29.52
CA GLN A 326 -63.14 -15.73 -29.83
C GLN A 326 -61.85 -16.59 -29.83
N ARG A 327 -61.90 -17.57 -28.90
CA ARG A 327 -61.67 -19.03 -29.06
C ARG A 327 -60.53 -19.47 -29.97
N ASP A 328 -59.56 -20.16 -29.39
CA ASP A 328 -59.56 -21.63 -29.49
C ASP A 328 -58.77 -22.28 -28.34
N ASN A 329 -59.25 -23.46 -27.94
CA ASN A 329 -58.65 -24.38 -26.97
C ASN A 329 -57.21 -24.76 -27.42
N HIS A 330 -56.36 -25.40 -26.61
CA HIS A 330 -56.17 -26.85 -26.59
C HIS A 330 -55.33 -27.24 -25.35
N ASN A 331 -55.63 -28.45 -24.85
CA ASN A 331 -55.33 -28.97 -23.53
C ASN A 331 -53.88 -29.42 -23.24
N ILE A 332 -53.64 -29.46 -21.94
CA ILE A 332 -52.57 -30.08 -21.15
C ILE A 332 -52.41 -31.60 -21.44
N GLY A 333 -51.19 -32.11 -21.30
CA GLY A 333 -50.91 -33.52 -21.04
C GLY A 333 -49.61 -33.72 -20.24
N TYR A 334 -49.73 -34.01 -18.95
CA TYR A 334 -48.65 -34.56 -18.09
C TYR A 334 -48.63 -36.08 -18.20
N SER A 335 -47.44 -36.68 -18.20
CA SER A 335 -47.25 -38.09 -17.87
C SER A 335 -46.01 -38.25 -17.01
N ALA A 336 -46.20 -38.74 -15.79
CA ALA A 336 -45.18 -39.27 -14.91
C ALA A 336 -45.12 -40.80 -15.07
N LEU A 337 -43.94 -41.37 -14.88
CA LEU A 337 -43.70 -42.77 -14.51
C LEU A 337 -42.59 -42.82 -13.47
#